data_AF-A0AAU4DPI5-F1
#
_entry.id   AF-A0AAU4DPI5-F1
#
_cell.length_a   1.000
_cell.length_b   1.000
_cell.length_c   1.000
_cell.angle_alpha   90.00
_cell.angle_beta   90.00
_cell.angle_gamma   90.00
#
_symmetry.space_group_name_H-M   'P 1'
#
loop_
_entity.id
_entity.type
_entity.pdbx_description
1 polymer ?
#
loop_
_entity_poly.entity_id
_entity_poly.type
_entity_poly.pdbx_seq_one_letter_code
_entity_poly.pdbx_strand_id
1 'polypeptide(L)' 'MAEPVAFVPALDPTGHPAVDEALGRLEALDGVETEAHAAVYEDVHQRLSDTLTALDREQR' A
#
# COMPACT_ATOMS: atom_id res chain seq x y z
N MET A 1 4.56 -7.94 -31.29
CA MET A 1 5.28 -8.45 -30.12
C MET A 1 4.41 -8.14 -28.92
N ALA A 2 3.85 -9.13 -28.24
CA ALA A 2 3.07 -8.89 -27.02
C ALA A 2 4.06 -8.58 -25.89
N GLU A 3 3.85 -7.48 -25.16
CA GLU A 3 4.67 -7.15 -24.01
C GLU A 3 4.38 -8.14 -22.88
N PRO A 4 5.40 -8.58 -22.12
CA PRO A 4 5.18 -9.47 -20.99
C PRO A 4 4.40 -8.72 -19.92
N VAL A 5 3.16 -9.14 -19.65
CA VAL A 5 2.37 -8.63 -18.52
C VAL A 5 3.04 -9.13 -17.25
N ALA A 6 3.58 -8.21 -16.44
CA ALA A 6 4.10 -8.55 -15.13
C ALA A 6 2.97 -9.13 -14.27
N PHE A 7 3.16 -10.35 -13.77
CA PHE A 7 2.22 -10.95 -12.83
C PHE A 7 2.42 -10.30 -11.46
N VAL A 8 1.49 -9.42 -11.09
CA VAL A 8 1.40 -8.91 -9.72
C VAL A 8 0.43 -9.83 -8.97
N PRO A 9 0.87 -10.59 -7.96
CA PRO A 9 -0.04 -11.41 -7.18
C PRO A 9 -1.04 -10.52 -6.44
N ALA A 10 -2.31 -10.91 -6.43
CA ALA A 10 -3.34 -10.22 -5.65
C ALA A 10 -2.99 -10.28 -4.16
N LEU A 11 -3.12 -9.14 -3.47
CA LEU A 11 -2.92 -9.07 -2.03
C LEU A 11 -4.12 -9.72 -1.33
N ASP A 12 -3.86 -10.75 -0.52
CA ASP A 12 -4.86 -11.25 0.42
C ASP A 12 -5.14 -10.18 1.49
N PRO A 13 -6.41 -9.90 1.81
CA PRO A 13 -6.76 -8.85 2.76
C PRO A 13 -6.21 -9.20 4.15
N THR A 14 -5.69 -8.20 4.84
CA THR A 14 -5.07 -8.35 6.17
C THR A 14 -6.11 -8.49 7.28
N GLY A 15 -7.37 -8.14 7.00
CA GLY A 15 -8.45 -8.09 7.97
C GLY A 15 -8.47 -6.81 8.80
N HIS A 16 -7.58 -5.86 8.49
CA HIS A 16 -7.51 -4.54 9.12
C HIS A 16 -7.83 -3.45 8.09
N PRO A 17 -9.04 -2.84 8.13
CA PRO A 17 -9.49 -1.91 7.10
C PRO A 17 -8.52 -0.75 6.80
N ALA A 18 -7.87 -0.20 7.82
CA ALA A 18 -6.89 0.88 7.65
C ALA A 18 -5.60 0.43 6.95
N VAL A 19 -5.16 -0.81 7.20
CA VAL A 19 -4.01 -1.43 6.52
C VAL A 19 -4.38 -1.74 5.08
N ASP A 20 -5.56 -2.33 4.85
CA ASP A 20 -6.06 -2.68 3.54
C ASP A 20 -6.29 -1.43 2.65
N GLU A 21 -6.79 -0.32 3.21
CA GLU A 21 -6.91 0.97 2.50
C GLU A 21 -5.55 1.53 2.09
N ALA A 22 -4.56 1.49 3.00
CA ALA A 22 -3.22 1.97 2.71
C ALA A 22 -2.55 1.14 1.60
N LEU A 23 -2.73 -0.18 1.62
CA LEU A 23 -2.23 -1.08 0.58
C LEU A 23 -2.94 -0.88 -0.76
N GLY A 24 -4.26 -0.73 -0.76
CA GLY A 24 -5.04 -0.46 -1.98
C GLY A 24 -4.62 0.84 -2.69
N ARG A 25 -4.08 1.81 -1.95
CA ARG A 25 -3.55 3.03 -2.55
C ARG A 25 -2.32 2.81 -3.42
N LEU A 26 -1.58 1.73 -3.21
CA LEU A 26 -0.46 1.37 -4.07
C LEU A 26 -0.92 0.96 -5.48
N GLU A 27 -2.17 0.52 -5.65
CA GLU A 27 -2.74 0.27 -7.00
C GLU A 27 -2.84 1.57 -7.81
N ALA A 28 -3.00 2.73 -7.13
CA ALA A 28 -3.02 4.03 -7.80
C ALA A 28 -1.66 4.47 -8.35
N LEU A 29 -0.58 3.72 -8.07
CA LEU A 29 0.74 3.94 -8.67
C LEU A 29 0.87 3.34 -10.07
N ASP A 30 -0.05 2.48 -10.48
CA ASP A 30 -0.03 1.92 -11.82
C ASP A 30 -0.16 3.04 -12.88
N GLY A 31 0.79 3.08 -13.81
CA GLY A 31 0.86 4.14 -14.84
C GLY A 31 1.23 5.53 -14.34
N VAL A 32 1.63 5.70 -13.07
CA VAL A 32 2.17 6.97 -12.55
C VAL A 32 3.65 7.08 -12.91
N GLU A 33 4.12 8.29 -13.22
CA GLU A 33 5.55 8.56 -13.40
C GLU A 33 6.33 8.28 -12.12
N THR A 34 7.50 7.67 -12.23
CA THR A 34 8.33 7.26 -11.07
C THR A 34 8.69 8.41 -10.14
N GLU A 35 8.81 9.63 -10.67
CA GLU A 35 9.06 10.85 -9.88
C GLU A 35 7.92 11.15 -8.88
N ALA A 36 6.68 10.76 -9.21
CA ALA A 36 5.52 10.95 -8.35
C ALA A 36 5.28 9.76 -7.39
N HIS A 37 6.02 8.65 -7.54
CA HIS A 37 5.85 7.46 -6.69
C HIS A 37 6.28 7.72 -5.25
N ALA A 38 7.36 8.49 -5.05
CA ALA A 38 7.92 8.74 -3.73
C ALA A 38 6.89 9.32 -2.75
N ALA A 39 6.11 10.31 -3.19
CA ALA A 39 5.08 10.93 -2.36
C ALA A 39 3.98 9.96 -1.93
N VAL A 40 3.58 9.04 -2.82
CA VAL A 40 2.56 8.02 -2.51
C VAL A 40 3.13 6.97 -1.58
N TYR A 41 4.37 6.52 -1.80
CA TYR A 41 5.04 5.58 -0.90
C TYR A 41 5.19 6.15 0.51
N GLU A 42 5.56 7.43 0.64
CA GLU A 42 5.66 8.09 1.94
C GLU A 42 4.31 8.18 2.65
N ASP A 43 3.24 8.59 1.95
CA ASP A 43 1.88 8.62 2.52
C ASP A 43 1.42 7.23 3.00
N VAL A 44 1.64 6.19 2.18
CA VAL A 44 1.31 4.80 2.55
C VAL A 44 2.15 4.35 3.74
N HIS A 45 3.44 4.65 3.75
CA HIS A 45 4.35 4.27 4.84
C HIS A 45 3.95 4.93 6.17
N GLN A 46 3.58 6.22 6.14
CA GLN A 46 3.14 6.94 7.32
C GLN A 46 1.83 6.35 7.86
N ARG A 47 0.84 6.11 7.00
CA ARG A 47 -0.46 5.53 7.40
C ARG A 47 -0.33 4.14 8.01
N LEU A 48 0.50 3.29 7.41
CA LEU A 48 0.77 1.96 7.93
C LEU A 48 1.46 2.04 9.30
N SER A 49 2.47 2.90 9.43
CA SER A 49 3.18 3.09 10.70
C SER A 49 2.26 3.60 11.81
N ASP A 50 1.39 4.56 11.51
CA ASP A 50 0.40 5.10 12.45
C ASP A 50 -0.61 4.04 12.88
N THR A 51 -1.10 3.24 11.92
CA THR A 51 -2.05 2.15 12.19
C THR A 51 -1.42 1.08 13.08
N LEU A 52 -0.21 0.63 12.76
CA LEU A 52 0.50 -0.37 13.56
C LEU A 52 0.82 0.15 14.97
N THR A 53 1.16 1.44 15.08
CA THR A 53 1.40 2.09 16.38
C THR A 53 0.11 2.18 17.21
N ALA A 54 -1.05 2.42 16.58
CA ALA A 54 -2.34 2.39 17.28
C ALA A 54 -2.67 0.98 17.79
N LEU A 55 -2.50 -0.04 16.92
CA LEU A 55 -2.73 -1.44 17.28
C LEU A 55 -1.80 -1.93 18.40
N ASP A 56 -0.53 -1.51 18.44
CA ASP A 56 0.39 -1.83 19.54
C ASP A 56 -0.12 -1.27 20.88
N ARG A 57 -0.68 -0.06 20.88
CA ARG A 57 -1.27 0.53 22.09
C ARG A 57 -2.54 -0.17 22.54
N GLU A 58 -3.36 -0.65 21.61
CA GLU A 58 -4.59 -1.39 21.91
C GLU A 58 -4.33 -2.79 22.48
N GLN A 59 -3.19 -3.40 22.13
CA GLN A 59 -2.79 -4.73 22.61
C GLN A 59 -2.15 -4.71 24.01
N ARG A 60 -1.88 -3.54 24.58
CA ARG A 60 -1.13 -3.37 25.82
C ARG A 60 -2.04 -3.16 27.03
#